data_AF-B4GDI5-F1
#
_entry.id   AF-B4GDI5-F1
#
_cell.length_a   1.000
_cell.length_b   1.000
_cell.length_c   1.000
_cell.angle_alpha   90.00
_cell.angle_beta   90.00
_cell.angle_gamma   90.00
#
_symmetry.space_group_name_H-M   'P 1'
#
loop_
_entity.id
_entity.type
_entity.pdbx_description
1 polymer ?
#
loop_
_entity_poly.entity_id
_entity_poly.type
_entity_poly.pdbx_seq_one_letter_code
_entity_poly.pdbx_strand_id
1 'polypeptide(L)'
;MDAGQGARHARHVRLYRQCIWHDHHAGNQWTAGCLISWVDGFGLIWAIVYFIFGASCPSQYKRITQEERSMIELALSGQVNQTELKTPLLRIFSSPPFLVLIVSHSVFNWGFWTLLTECPSYMKSVLGKDIKSNAVLSSLPYVSMLFMSFVFSTMSAQLNNRNCISTGTSRKLFNTIGLWIPMITIIGLGYVRADQSTLAVVLLCFTVGMSGATYLGFNMNHLDLSPNFGKKKLSAERRK
;
A
#
# COMPACT_ATOMS: atom_id res chain seq x y z
N MET A 1 -7.33 -28.42 -59.74
CA MET A 1 -7.77 -27.01 -59.67
C MET A 1 -7.80 -26.50 -58.22
N ASP A 2 -7.13 -27.18 -57.28
CA ASP A 2 -7.39 -27.06 -55.83
C ASP A 2 -6.48 -26.09 -55.05
N ALA A 3 -5.36 -25.66 -55.62
CA ALA A 3 -4.42 -24.76 -54.93
C ALA A 3 -5.01 -23.35 -54.68
N GLY A 4 -5.87 -22.87 -55.59
CA GLY A 4 -6.49 -21.54 -55.50
C GLY A 4 -7.64 -21.43 -54.50
N GLN A 5 -8.25 -22.55 -54.12
CA GLN A 5 -9.34 -22.61 -53.13
C GLN A 5 -8.78 -22.63 -51.71
N GLY A 6 -7.71 -23.39 -51.46
CA GLY A 6 -7.00 -23.40 -50.17
C GLY A 6 -6.41 -22.03 -49.80
N ALA A 7 -5.84 -21.32 -50.78
CA ALA A 7 -5.28 -19.98 -50.57
C ALA A 7 -6.34 -18.92 -50.24
N ARG A 8 -7.58 -19.05 -50.76
CA ARG A 8 -8.70 -18.17 -50.42
C ARG A 8 -9.25 -18.46 -49.02
N HIS A 9 -9.36 -19.74 -48.66
CA HIS A 9 -9.80 -20.14 -47.33
C HIS A 9 -8.82 -19.67 -46.24
N ALA A 10 -7.51 -19.84 -46.45
CA ALA A 10 -6.49 -19.36 -45.51
C ALA A 10 -6.46 -17.83 -45.34
N ARG A 11 -6.92 -17.09 -46.36
CA ARG A 11 -7.04 -15.62 -46.30
C ARG A 11 -8.24 -15.19 -45.46
N HIS A 12 -9.38 -15.85 -45.66
CA HIS A 12 -10.59 -15.63 -44.85
C HIS A 12 -10.37 -15.94 -43.37
N VAL A 13 -9.70 -17.05 -43.05
CA VAL A 13 -9.41 -17.42 -41.65
C VAL A 13 -8.49 -16.38 -40.99
N ARG A 14 -7.50 -15.84 -41.72
CA ARG A 14 -6.62 -14.76 -41.21
C ARG A 14 -7.38 -13.48 -40.93
N LEU A 15 -8.22 -13.05 -41.87
CA LEU A 15 -9.04 -11.84 -41.72
C LEU A 15 -10.04 -11.96 -40.56
N TYR A 16 -10.67 -13.12 -40.42
CA TYR A 16 -11.60 -13.39 -39.32
C TYR A 16 -10.90 -13.35 -37.96
N ARG A 17 -9.72 -13.96 -37.86
CA ARG A 17 -8.90 -13.93 -36.64
C ARG A 17 -8.44 -12.50 -36.30
N GLN A 18 -8.15 -11.68 -37.31
CA GLN A 18 -7.74 -10.28 -37.14
C GLN A 18 -8.92 -9.38 -36.72
N CYS A 19 -10.13 -9.61 -37.25
CA CYS A 19 -11.35 -8.93 -36.81
C CYS A 19 -11.70 -9.26 -35.35
N ILE A 20 -11.67 -10.54 -34.95
CA ILE A 20 -11.90 -10.94 -33.55
C ILE A 20 -10.89 -10.28 -32.62
N TRP A 21 -9.62 -10.21 -33.03
CA TRP A 21 -8.59 -9.54 -32.25
C TRP A 21 -8.88 -8.05 -32.08
N HIS A 22 -9.23 -7.34 -33.16
CA HIS A 22 -9.58 -5.91 -33.08
C HIS A 22 -10.80 -5.64 -32.20
N ASP A 23 -11.83 -6.47 -32.29
CA ASP A 23 -13.08 -6.27 -31.55
C ASP A 23 -12.89 -6.51 -30.03
N HIS A 24 -12.11 -7.54 -29.67
CA HIS A 24 -11.75 -7.80 -28.27
C HIS A 24 -10.89 -6.69 -27.65
N HIS A 25 -9.96 -6.11 -28.42
CA HIS A 25 -9.14 -4.99 -27.95
C HIS A 25 -9.93 -3.69 -27.87
N ALA A 26 -10.85 -3.44 -28.80
CA ALA A 26 -11.73 -2.27 -28.74
C ALA A 26 -12.65 -2.33 -27.52
N GLY A 27 -13.38 -3.44 -27.29
CA GLY A 27 -14.28 -3.60 -26.13
C GLY A 27 -13.57 -3.46 -24.76
N ASN A 28 -12.33 -3.93 -24.66
CA ASN A 28 -11.51 -3.78 -23.46
C ASN A 28 -11.00 -2.34 -23.24
N GLN A 29 -10.81 -1.56 -24.31
CA GLN A 29 -10.42 -0.15 -24.21
C GLN A 29 -11.57 0.74 -23.72
N TRP A 30 -12.80 0.50 -24.17
CA TRP A 30 -13.98 1.25 -23.69
C TRP A 30 -14.30 0.97 -22.22
N THR A 31 -14.23 -0.29 -21.80
CA THR A 31 -14.48 -0.68 -20.40
C THR A 31 -13.38 -0.19 -19.46
N ALA A 32 -12.11 -0.27 -19.88
CA ALA A 32 -10.99 0.32 -19.14
C ALA A 32 -11.08 1.85 -19.07
N GLY A 33 -11.44 2.53 -20.17
CA GLY A 33 -11.63 3.97 -20.23
C GLY A 33 -12.76 4.46 -19.32
N CYS A 34 -13.88 3.73 -19.27
CA CYS A 34 -14.97 4.02 -18.33
C CYS A 34 -14.48 3.90 -16.88
N LEU A 35 -13.81 2.81 -16.50
CA LEU A 35 -13.33 2.60 -15.12
C LEU A 35 -12.33 3.68 -14.67
N ILE A 36 -11.41 4.09 -15.56
CA ILE A 36 -10.47 5.18 -15.30
C ILE A 36 -11.22 6.49 -15.01
N SER A 37 -12.23 6.80 -15.84
CA SER A 37 -13.05 8.01 -15.68
C SER A 37 -13.80 8.08 -14.34
N TRP A 38 -14.30 6.95 -13.82
CA TRP A 38 -14.96 6.90 -12.51
C TRP A 38 -13.95 7.16 -11.38
N VAL A 39 -12.77 6.54 -11.44
CA VAL A 39 -11.70 6.73 -10.43
C VAL A 39 -11.23 8.18 -10.39
N ASP A 40 -11.06 8.81 -11.55
CA ASP A 40 -10.66 10.22 -11.66
C ASP A 40 -11.75 11.16 -11.12
N GLY A 41 -13.02 10.85 -11.39
CA GLY A 41 -14.15 11.62 -10.86
C GLY A 41 -14.21 11.60 -9.33
N PHE A 42 -14.02 10.43 -8.70
CA PHE A 42 -13.92 10.33 -7.24
C PHE A 42 -12.70 11.07 -6.69
N GLY A 43 -11.57 11.04 -7.40
CA GLY A 43 -10.38 11.81 -7.03
C GLY A 43 -10.63 13.32 -7.03
N LEU A 44 -11.36 13.83 -8.03
CA LEU A 44 -11.71 15.24 -8.10
C LEU A 44 -12.68 15.65 -6.99
N ILE A 45 -13.69 14.83 -6.70
CA ILE A 45 -14.61 15.07 -5.58
C ILE A 45 -13.84 15.11 -4.26
N TRP A 46 -12.93 14.16 -4.04
CA TRP A 46 -12.09 14.13 -2.83
C TRP A 46 -11.17 15.35 -2.73
N ALA A 47 -10.61 15.81 -3.85
CA ALA A 47 -9.81 17.03 -3.89
C ALA A 47 -10.63 18.28 -3.52
N ILE A 48 -11.87 18.39 -3.99
CA ILE A 48 -12.79 19.48 -3.62
C ILE A 48 -13.11 19.43 -2.12
N VAL A 49 -13.42 18.24 -1.58
CA VAL A 49 -13.63 18.05 -0.14
C VAL A 49 -12.39 18.49 0.64
N TYR A 50 -11.20 18.05 0.24
CA TYR A 50 -9.95 18.44 0.89
C TYR A 50 -9.68 19.95 0.78
N PHE A 51 -10.09 20.61 -0.31
CA PHE A 51 -9.95 22.06 -0.47
C PHE A 51 -10.88 22.83 0.48
N ILE A 52 -12.09 22.32 0.73
CA ILE A 52 -13.06 22.95 1.63
C ILE A 52 -12.70 22.73 3.11
N PHE A 53 -12.24 21.53 3.45
CA PHE A 53 -12.04 21.11 4.86
C PHE A 53 -10.57 21.09 5.30
N GLY A 54 -9.61 21.10 4.38
CA GLY A 54 -8.19 21.03 4.69
C GLY A 54 -7.67 22.35 5.25
N ALA A 55 -7.01 22.30 6.40
CA ALA A 55 -6.28 23.41 6.98
C ALA A 55 -4.82 23.03 7.20
N SER A 56 -3.90 23.92 6.82
CA SER A 56 -2.45 23.69 6.95
C SER A 56 -1.97 23.80 8.40
N CYS A 57 -2.69 24.56 9.22
CA CYS A 57 -2.38 24.77 10.63
C CYS A 57 -3.61 24.59 11.53
N PRO A 58 -3.47 24.01 12.75
CA PRO A 58 -4.56 23.96 13.74
C PRO A 58 -5.13 25.35 14.05
N SER A 59 -4.31 26.39 13.96
CA SER A 59 -4.71 27.80 14.15
C SER A 59 -5.58 28.36 13.03
N GLN A 60 -5.57 27.75 11.84
CA GLN A 60 -6.35 28.19 10.67
C GLN A 60 -7.70 27.46 10.57
N TYR A 61 -7.90 26.39 11.34
CA TYR A 61 -9.12 25.60 11.30
C TYR A 61 -10.23 26.26 12.10
N LYS A 62 -11.29 26.74 11.42
CA LYS A 62 -12.37 27.54 12.03
C LYS A 62 -13.27 26.79 13.04
N ARG A 63 -13.24 25.44 13.07
CA ARG A 63 -14.13 24.62 13.92
C ARG A 63 -13.41 23.95 15.11
N ILE A 64 -12.16 24.30 15.40
CA ILE A 64 -11.43 23.72 16.54
C ILE A 64 -11.88 24.37 17.85
N THR A 65 -12.02 23.57 18.91
CA THR A 65 -12.28 24.08 20.26
C THR A 65 -11.00 24.61 20.90
N GLN A 66 -11.13 25.55 21.85
CA GLN A 66 -9.96 26.16 22.50
C GLN A 66 -9.20 25.13 23.34
N GLU A 67 -9.91 24.17 23.93
CA GLU A 67 -9.35 23.07 24.70
C GLU A 67 -8.52 22.13 23.82
N GLU A 68 -9.06 21.69 22.68
CA GLU A 68 -8.35 20.84 21.71
C GLU A 68 -7.10 21.55 21.17
N ARG A 69 -7.24 22.83 20.83
CA ARG A 69 -6.11 23.66 20.38
C ARG A 69 -5.01 23.72 21.42
N SER A 70 -5.35 23.93 22.70
CA SER A 70 -4.37 24.00 23.78
C SER A 70 -3.62 22.68 23.97
N MET A 71 -4.31 21.54 23.86
CA MET A 71 -3.68 20.21 23.95
C MET A 71 -2.68 19.97 22.81
N ILE A 72 -3.08 20.31 21.58
CA ILE A 72 -2.21 20.14 20.40
C ILE A 72 -0.99 21.07 20.49
N GLU A 73 -1.19 22.33 20.89
CA GLU A 73 -0.10 23.29 21.04
C GLU A 73 0.87 22.89 22.16
N LEU A 74 0.36 22.37 23.29
CA LEU A 74 1.18 21.85 24.38
C LEU A 74 2.01 20.64 23.92
N ALA A 75 1.38 19.69 23.20
CA ALA A 75 2.06 18.52 22.63
C ALA A 75 3.11 18.89 21.56
N LEU A 76 2.92 20.01 20.84
CA LEU A 76 3.92 20.53 19.90
C LEU A 76 5.07 21.24 20.63
N SER A 77 4.79 22.03 21.66
CA SER A 77 5.77 22.89 22.34
C SER A 77 6.93 22.12 22.97
N GLY A 78 6.71 20.90 23.46
CA GLY A 78 7.74 20.04 24.05
C GLY A 78 8.76 19.44 23.07
N GLN A 79 8.62 19.66 21.76
CA GLN A 79 9.50 19.07 20.74
C GLN A 79 10.16 20.08 19.78
N VAL A 80 9.93 21.39 19.95
CA VAL A 80 10.47 22.41 19.05
C VAL A 80 11.71 23.07 19.67
N ASN A 81 12.89 22.53 19.39
CA ASN A 81 14.12 23.32 19.52
C ASN A 81 14.12 24.35 18.38
N GLN A 82 13.90 25.62 18.72
CA GLN A 82 13.74 26.76 17.81
C GLN A 82 15.05 27.19 17.11
N THR A 83 15.97 26.28 16.82
CA THR A 83 17.17 26.63 16.08
C THR A 83 16.91 26.54 14.57
N GLU A 84 17.35 27.55 13.82
CA GLU A 84 17.41 27.54 12.35
C GLU A 84 18.42 26.49 11.86
N LEU A 85 18.12 25.20 12.06
CA LEU A 85 18.92 24.13 11.50
C LEU A 85 18.61 24.02 10.01
N LYS A 86 19.56 24.42 9.18
CA LYS A 86 19.62 24.13 7.74
C LYS A 86 19.46 22.62 7.55
N THR A 87 18.47 22.17 6.79
CA THR A 87 18.17 20.74 6.58
C THR A 87 19.42 20.06 6.02
N PRO A 88 20.14 19.24 6.80
CA PRO A 88 21.43 18.71 6.35
C PRO A 88 21.16 17.50 5.46
N LEU A 89 20.72 17.74 4.22
CA LEU A 89 20.32 16.68 3.27
C LEU A 89 21.40 15.61 3.13
N LEU A 90 22.65 16.02 2.90
CA LEU A 90 23.80 15.11 2.80
C LEU A 90 23.99 14.25 4.06
N ARG A 91 23.75 14.82 5.25
CA ARG A 91 23.90 14.11 6.53
C ARG A 91 22.76 13.12 6.78
N ILE A 92 21.57 13.39 6.24
CA ILE A 92 20.42 12.46 6.25
C ILE A 92 20.74 11.25 5.38
N PHE A 93 21.18 11.47 4.12
CA PHE A 93 21.54 10.40 3.19
C PHE A 93 22.72 9.55 3.68
N SER A 94 23.64 10.15 4.44
CA SER A 94 24.77 9.43 5.04
C SER A 94 24.46 8.74 6.37
N SER A 95 23.24 8.86 6.90
CA SER A 95 22.91 8.29 8.21
C SER A 95 22.56 6.79 8.11
N PRO A 96 23.19 5.92 8.92
CA PRO A 96 22.88 4.48 8.94
C PRO A 96 21.39 4.13 9.10
N PRO A 97 20.61 4.75 10.01
CA PRO A 97 19.19 4.40 10.17
C PRO A 97 18.36 4.74 8.93
N PHE A 98 18.71 5.81 8.20
CA PHE A 98 18.03 6.18 6.97
C PHE A 98 18.32 5.21 5.82
N LEU A 99 19.57 4.78 5.68
CA LEU A 99 19.95 3.78 4.67
C LEU A 99 19.25 2.44 4.90
N VAL A 100 19.24 1.95 6.15
CA VAL A 100 18.52 0.72 6.51
C VAL A 100 17.03 0.83 6.20
N LEU A 101 16.43 2.00 6.45
CA LEU A 101 15.03 2.27 6.18
C LEU A 101 14.73 2.34 4.67
N ILE A 102 15.59 2.93 3.83
CA ILE A 102 15.44 2.90 2.37
C ILE A 102 15.48 1.46 1.85
N VAL A 103 16.46 0.68 2.28
CA VAL A 103 16.60 -0.71 1.84
C VAL A 103 15.38 -1.53 2.27
N SER A 104 14.96 -1.40 3.53
CA SER A 104 13.78 -2.11 4.06
C SER A 104 12.51 -1.75 3.29
N HIS A 105 12.30 -0.46 3.01
CA HIS A 105 11.16 0.00 2.23
C HIS A 105 11.20 -0.53 0.80
N SER A 106 12.36 -0.51 0.15
CA SER A 106 12.52 -0.98 -1.24
C SER A 106 12.22 -2.47 -1.35
N VAL A 107 12.73 -3.29 -0.43
CA VAL A 107 12.47 -4.74 -0.38
C VAL A 107 10.99 -5.02 -0.12
N PHE A 108 10.37 -4.32 0.83
CA PHE A 108 8.95 -4.47 1.11
C PHE A 108 8.08 -4.10 -0.10
N ASN A 109 8.37 -2.97 -0.75
CA ASN A 109 7.64 -2.47 -1.89
C ASN A 109 7.73 -3.46 -3.07
N TRP A 110 8.94 -3.97 -3.35
CA TRP A 110 9.15 -5.01 -4.36
C TRP A 110 8.36 -6.29 -4.05
N GLY A 111 8.40 -6.79 -2.82
CA GLY A 111 7.65 -7.97 -2.41
C GLY A 111 6.13 -7.78 -2.52
N PHE A 112 5.63 -6.62 -2.11
CA PHE A 112 4.21 -6.28 -2.19
C PHE A 112 3.70 -6.24 -3.64
N TRP A 113 4.40 -5.53 -4.54
CA TRP A 113 4.01 -5.48 -5.96
C TRP A 113 4.13 -6.83 -6.65
N THR A 114 5.15 -7.62 -6.31
CA THR A 114 5.31 -8.98 -6.84
C THR A 114 4.11 -9.85 -6.44
N LEU A 115 3.72 -9.84 -5.17
CA LEU A 115 2.53 -10.57 -4.71
C LEU A 115 1.25 -10.05 -5.39
N LEU A 116 1.12 -8.74 -5.59
CA LEU A 116 -0.04 -8.13 -6.27
C LEU A 116 -0.17 -8.57 -7.72
N THR A 117 0.94 -8.62 -8.44
CA THR A 117 0.96 -8.96 -9.86
C THR A 117 0.91 -10.47 -10.10
N GLU A 118 1.57 -11.26 -9.27
CA GLU A 118 1.65 -12.71 -9.43
C GLU A 118 0.49 -13.47 -8.77
N CYS A 119 -0.22 -12.88 -7.79
CA CYS A 119 -1.38 -13.53 -7.15
C CYS A 119 -2.46 -13.96 -8.15
N PRO A 120 -2.93 -13.09 -9.07
CA PRO A 120 -3.92 -13.49 -10.08
C PRO A 120 -3.39 -14.58 -11.04
N SER A 121 -2.11 -14.51 -11.39
CA SER A 121 -1.41 -15.48 -12.26
C SER A 121 -1.29 -16.85 -11.58
N TYR A 122 -0.96 -16.87 -10.29
CA TYR A 122 -0.87 -18.06 -9.46
C TYR A 122 -2.24 -18.76 -9.32
N MET A 123 -3.29 -17.99 -9.01
CA MET A 123 -4.65 -18.52 -8.86
C MET A 123 -5.17 -19.14 -10.18
N LYS A 124 -4.82 -18.55 -11.32
CA LYS A 124 -5.20 -19.04 -12.65
C LYS A 124 -4.37 -20.27 -13.07
N SER A 125 -3.05 -20.18 -12.98
CA SER A 125 -2.13 -21.15 -13.61
C SER A 125 -1.82 -22.35 -12.71
N VAL A 126 -1.78 -22.15 -11.39
CA VAL A 126 -1.46 -23.21 -10.42
C VAL A 126 -2.73 -23.82 -9.84
N LEU A 127 -3.71 -22.99 -9.45
CA LEU A 127 -4.95 -23.47 -8.84
C LEU A 127 -6.08 -23.77 -9.85
N GLY A 128 -5.92 -23.35 -11.12
CA GLY A 128 -6.90 -23.60 -12.18
C GLY A 128 -8.27 -22.94 -11.95
N LYS A 129 -8.35 -21.89 -11.11
CA LYS A 129 -9.63 -21.23 -10.78
C LYS A 129 -10.08 -20.31 -11.91
N ASP A 130 -11.39 -20.31 -12.16
CA ASP A 130 -12.03 -19.49 -13.18
C ASP A 130 -11.86 -17.98 -12.92
N ILE A 131 -11.70 -17.20 -13.98
CA ILE A 131 -11.36 -15.76 -13.93
C ILE A 131 -12.36 -14.94 -13.10
N LYS A 132 -13.66 -15.28 -13.11
CA LYS A 132 -14.67 -14.59 -12.29
C LYS A 132 -14.50 -14.83 -10.80
N SER A 133 -14.22 -16.08 -10.40
CA SER A 133 -13.91 -16.42 -9.00
C SER A 133 -12.54 -15.88 -8.57
N ASN A 134 -11.61 -15.75 -9.53
CA ASN A 134 -10.27 -15.26 -9.29
C ASN A 134 -10.24 -13.81 -8.78
N ALA A 135 -11.14 -12.95 -9.26
CA ALA A 135 -11.22 -11.55 -8.79
C ALA A 135 -11.55 -11.45 -7.28
N VAL A 136 -12.49 -12.28 -6.81
CA VAL A 136 -12.86 -12.33 -5.39
C VAL A 136 -11.75 -13.01 -4.57
N LEU A 137 -11.20 -14.12 -5.06
CA LEU A 137 -10.13 -14.84 -4.36
C LEU A 137 -8.83 -14.02 -4.27
N SER A 138 -8.53 -13.21 -5.29
CA SER A 138 -7.34 -12.34 -5.32
C SER A 138 -7.50 -11.07 -4.48
N SER A 139 -8.73 -10.63 -4.17
CA SER A 139 -8.95 -9.49 -3.28
C SER A 139 -8.92 -9.87 -1.79
N LEU A 140 -9.24 -11.13 -1.45
CA LEU A 140 -9.23 -11.64 -0.07
C LEU A 140 -7.94 -11.37 0.71
N PRO A 141 -6.72 -11.58 0.17
CA PRO A 141 -5.49 -11.32 0.91
C PRO A 141 -5.33 -9.85 1.31
N TYR A 142 -5.76 -8.93 0.46
CA TYR A 142 -5.68 -7.48 0.73
C TYR A 142 -6.76 -7.02 1.69
N VAL A 143 -7.95 -7.62 1.63
CA VAL A 143 -8.98 -7.41 2.65
C VAL A 143 -8.49 -7.93 4.01
N SER A 144 -7.84 -9.10 4.04
CA SER A 144 -7.23 -9.63 5.26
C SER A 144 -6.15 -8.69 5.81
N MET A 145 -5.31 -8.12 4.95
CA MET A 145 -4.34 -7.09 5.33
C MET A 145 -4.99 -5.86 5.94
N LEU A 146 -6.12 -5.39 5.40
CA LEU A 146 -6.86 -4.26 5.96
C LEU A 146 -7.31 -4.56 7.40
N PHE A 147 -7.97 -5.71 7.62
CA PHE A 147 -8.42 -6.11 8.96
C PHE A 147 -7.26 -6.30 9.93
N MET A 148 -6.20 -7.00 9.52
CA MET A 148 -5.01 -7.20 10.36
C MET A 148 -4.31 -5.89 10.68
N SER A 149 -4.31 -4.91 9.78
CA SER A 149 -3.74 -3.58 10.03
C SER A 149 -4.45 -2.86 11.18
N PHE A 150 -5.78 -2.97 11.28
CA PHE A 150 -6.53 -2.44 12.43
C PHE A 150 -6.18 -3.17 13.73
N VAL A 151 -6.09 -4.50 13.68
CA VAL A 151 -5.70 -5.31 14.84
C VAL A 151 -4.31 -4.91 15.33
N PHE A 152 -3.31 -4.86 14.45
CA PHE A 152 -1.97 -4.45 14.84
C PHE A 152 -1.92 -3.00 15.34
N SER A 153 -2.70 -2.10 14.73
CA SER A 153 -2.75 -0.69 15.15
C SER A 153 -3.27 -0.56 16.58
N THR A 154 -4.38 -1.23 16.90
CA THR A 154 -4.92 -1.26 18.26
C THR A 154 -3.96 -1.92 19.26
N MET A 155 -3.33 -3.03 18.88
CA MET A 155 -2.30 -3.68 19.70
C MET A 155 -1.12 -2.73 19.97
N SER A 156 -0.61 -2.04 18.95
CA SER A 156 0.49 -1.07 19.10
C SER A 156 0.10 0.09 20.01
N ALA A 157 -1.13 0.60 19.89
CA ALA A 157 -1.62 1.68 20.74
C ALA A 157 -1.73 1.23 22.21
N GLN A 158 -2.26 0.02 22.46
CA GLN A 158 -2.35 -0.54 23.81
C GLN A 158 -0.97 -0.78 24.43
N LEU A 159 -0.03 -1.32 23.66
CA LEU A 159 1.33 -1.61 24.12
C LEU A 159 2.08 -0.32 24.51
N ASN A 160 1.85 0.75 23.76
CA ASN A 160 2.42 2.07 24.04
C ASN A 160 1.74 2.76 25.24
N ASN A 161 0.40 2.72 25.31
CA ASN A 161 -0.36 3.36 26.40
C ASN A 161 -0.09 2.73 27.77
N ARG A 162 0.18 1.42 27.80
CA ARG A 162 0.53 0.71 29.04
C ARG A 162 2.01 0.83 29.42
N ASN A 163 2.81 1.58 28.66
CA ASN A 163 4.27 1.70 28.83
C ASN A 163 4.99 0.35 28.95
N CYS A 164 4.44 -0.72 28.36
CA CYS A 164 5.01 -2.07 28.49
C CYS A 164 6.35 -2.18 27.77
N ILE A 165 6.52 -1.45 26.66
CA ILE A 165 7.69 -1.54 25.79
C ILE A 165 8.03 -0.13 25.26
N SER A 166 9.32 0.19 25.16
CA SER A 166 9.78 1.41 24.48
C SER A 166 9.31 1.44 23.02
N THR A 167 8.96 2.64 22.53
CA THR A 167 8.52 2.86 21.14
C THR A 167 9.46 2.19 20.13
N GLY A 168 10.77 2.38 20.25
CA GLY A 168 11.76 1.78 19.34
C GLY A 168 11.76 0.25 19.35
N THR A 169 11.56 -0.39 20.52
CA THR A 169 11.49 -1.85 20.62
C THR A 169 10.19 -2.39 20.05
N SER A 170 9.07 -1.67 20.25
CA SER A 170 7.79 -1.99 19.62
C SER A 170 7.88 -1.95 18.09
N ARG A 171 8.51 -0.92 17.51
CA ARG A 171 8.74 -0.81 16.06
C ARG A 171 9.56 -1.98 15.51
N LYS A 172 10.63 -2.38 16.22
CA LYS A 172 11.45 -3.54 15.84
C LYS A 172 10.64 -4.84 15.87
N LEU A 173 9.85 -5.04 16.91
CA LEU A 173 9.01 -6.23 17.05
C LEU A 173 8.02 -6.36 15.87
N PHE A 174 7.24 -5.32 15.60
CA PHE A 174 6.28 -5.36 14.48
C PHE A 174 6.96 -5.54 13.12
N ASN A 175 8.14 -4.93 12.92
CA ASN A 175 8.91 -5.12 11.69
C ASN A 175 9.43 -6.56 11.56
N THR A 176 9.88 -7.19 12.66
CA THR A 176 10.32 -8.59 12.62
C THR A 176 9.16 -9.53 12.31
N ILE A 177 8.01 -9.35 12.96
CA ILE A 177 6.79 -10.14 12.72
C ILE A 177 6.33 -9.97 11.26
N GLY A 178 6.26 -8.73 10.78
CA GLY A 178 5.77 -8.40 9.44
C GLY A 178 6.71 -8.75 8.29
N LEU A 179 7.96 -9.16 8.56
CA LEU A 179 8.91 -9.60 7.51
C LEU A 179 9.18 -11.11 7.59
N TRP A 180 9.42 -11.64 8.79
CA TRP A 180 9.79 -13.05 8.97
C TRP A 180 8.60 -13.99 8.78
N ILE A 181 7.41 -13.63 9.26
CA ILE A 181 6.23 -14.51 9.12
C ILE A 181 5.81 -14.64 7.65
N PRO A 182 5.72 -13.55 6.87
CA PRO A 182 5.45 -13.65 5.43
C PRO A 182 6.53 -14.45 4.68
N MET A 183 7.81 -14.30 5.05
CA MET A 183 8.90 -15.07 4.44
C MET A 183 8.70 -16.58 4.62
N ILE A 184 8.45 -17.03 5.85
CA ILE A 184 8.24 -18.45 6.16
C ILE A 184 6.99 -18.98 5.45
N THR A 185 5.93 -18.17 5.41
CA THR A 185 4.64 -18.58 4.83
C THR A 185 4.70 -18.64 3.30
N ILE A 186 5.44 -17.75 2.64
CA ILE A 186 5.69 -17.79 1.18
C ILE A 186 6.51 -19.02 0.81
N ILE A 187 7.53 -19.38 1.59
CA ILE A 187 8.28 -20.62 1.37
C ILE A 187 7.35 -21.82 1.47
N GLY A 188 6.48 -21.86 2.50
CA GLY A 188 5.45 -22.88 2.64
C GLY A 188 4.48 -22.94 1.46
N LEU A 189 4.05 -21.77 0.96
CA LEU A 189 3.17 -21.65 -0.21
C LEU A 189 3.78 -22.30 -1.46
N GLY A 190 5.10 -22.22 -1.64
CA GLY A 190 5.82 -22.84 -2.76
C GLY A 190 5.77 -24.38 -2.78
N TYR A 191 5.49 -25.01 -1.64
CA TYR A 191 5.33 -26.48 -1.54
C TYR A 191 3.87 -26.94 -1.64
N VAL A 192 2.91 -26.02 -1.75
CA VAL A 192 1.49 -26.36 -1.84
C VAL A 192 1.19 -26.87 -3.24
N ARG A 193 0.52 -28.03 -3.30
CA ARG A 193 0.10 -28.66 -4.55
C ARG A 193 -1.23 -28.09 -5.05
N ALA A 194 -1.47 -28.21 -6.35
CA ALA A 194 -2.69 -27.72 -7.01
C ALA A 194 -3.99 -28.30 -6.44
N ASP A 195 -3.96 -29.54 -5.92
CA ASP A 195 -5.10 -30.18 -5.25
C ASP A 195 -5.54 -29.46 -3.96
N GLN A 196 -4.66 -28.66 -3.36
CA GLN A 196 -4.87 -27.98 -2.08
C GLN A 196 -5.14 -26.48 -2.26
N SER A 197 -6.00 -26.15 -3.22
CA SER A 197 -6.32 -24.75 -3.56
C SER A 197 -6.78 -23.90 -2.37
N THR A 198 -7.60 -24.45 -1.46
CA THR A 198 -8.05 -23.73 -0.25
C THR A 198 -6.89 -23.39 0.69
N LEU A 199 -5.95 -24.32 0.89
CA LEU A 199 -4.79 -24.10 1.75
C LEU A 199 -3.90 -22.99 1.19
N ALA A 200 -3.67 -22.98 -0.12
CA ALA A 200 -2.90 -21.93 -0.78
C ALA A 200 -3.51 -20.54 -0.58
N VAL A 201 -4.84 -20.41 -0.71
CA VAL A 201 -5.54 -19.13 -0.49
C VAL A 201 -5.42 -18.69 0.97
N VAL A 202 -5.61 -19.60 1.93
CA VAL A 202 -5.49 -19.28 3.36
C VAL A 202 -4.07 -18.84 3.71
N LEU A 203 -3.04 -19.54 3.22
CA LEU A 203 -1.64 -19.17 3.42
C LEU A 203 -1.31 -17.83 2.76
N LEU A 204 -1.86 -17.54 1.58
CA LEU A 204 -1.69 -16.26 0.91
C LEU A 204 -2.35 -15.12 1.70
N CYS A 205 -3.58 -15.32 2.18
CA CYS A 205 -4.26 -14.36 3.07
C CYS A 205 -3.47 -14.13 4.35
N PHE A 206 -2.94 -15.18 4.96
CA PHE A 206 -2.11 -15.07 6.16
C PHE A 206 -0.81 -14.30 5.87
N THR A 207 -0.13 -14.60 4.77
CA THR A 207 1.10 -13.92 4.33
C THR A 207 0.88 -12.41 4.18
N VAL A 208 -0.11 -12.02 3.38
CA VAL A 208 -0.40 -10.61 3.08
C VAL A 208 -1.00 -9.91 4.33
N GLY A 209 -1.82 -10.63 5.10
CA GLY A 209 -2.36 -10.18 6.37
C GLY A 209 -1.28 -9.79 7.38
N MET A 210 -0.33 -10.68 7.62
CA MET A 210 0.78 -10.47 8.56
C MET A 210 1.76 -9.39 8.07
N SER A 211 1.91 -9.22 6.76
CA SER A 211 2.70 -8.13 6.16
C SER A 211 2.18 -6.75 6.58
N GLY A 212 0.90 -6.64 6.96
CA GLY A 212 0.29 -5.42 7.51
C GLY A 212 0.99 -4.87 8.76
N ALA A 213 1.67 -5.72 9.54
CA ALA A 213 2.41 -5.28 10.73
C ALA A 213 3.57 -4.32 10.38
N THR A 214 4.11 -4.39 9.16
CA THR A 214 5.21 -3.52 8.71
C THR A 214 4.81 -2.05 8.62
N TYR A 215 3.52 -1.73 8.44
CA TYR A 215 2.99 -0.36 8.47
C TYR A 215 3.19 0.33 9.83
N LEU A 216 3.27 -0.45 10.91
CA LEU A 216 3.56 0.07 12.25
C LEU A 216 5.05 0.04 12.59
N GLY A 217 5.86 -0.63 11.78
CA GLY A 217 7.32 -0.70 11.92
C GLY A 217 8.00 0.44 11.17
N PHE A 218 8.48 0.16 9.96
CA PHE A 218 9.30 1.11 9.20
C PHE A 218 8.53 2.37 8.75
N ASN A 219 7.24 2.25 8.41
CA ASN A 219 6.42 3.38 7.95
C ASN A 219 6.32 4.49 9.02
N MET A 220 6.14 4.10 10.29
CA MET A 220 6.12 5.03 11.42
C MET A 220 7.50 5.62 11.71
N ASN A 221 8.59 4.88 11.44
CA ASN A 221 9.95 5.40 11.61
C ASN A 221 10.22 6.62 10.72
N HIS A 222 9.55 6.78 9.57
CA HIS A 222 9.66 8.00 8.74
C HIS A 222 9.14 9.24 9.47
N LEU A 223 8.03 9.09 10.21
CA LEU A 223 7.44 10.16 11.01
C LEU A 223 8.34 10.49 12.21
N ASP A 224 8.90 9.45 12.85
CA ASP A 224 9.78 9.59 14.00
C ASP A 224 11.17 10.18 13.63
N LEU A 225 11.64 10.02 12.38
CA LEU A 225 12.90 10.63 11.91
C LEU A 225 12.77 12.12 11.57
N SER A 226 11.56 12.64 11.37
CA SER A 226 11.31 14.01 10.90
C SER A 226 10.53 14.94 11.86
N PRO A 227 10.72 14.86 13.20
CA PRO A 227 9.88 15.60 14.16
C PRO A 227 10.03 17.12 14.03
N ASN A 228 11.22 17.60 13.63
CA ASN A 228 11.54 19.03 13.57
C ASN A 228 11.08 19.73 12.29
N PHE A 229 10.94 19.03 11.17
CA PHE A 229 10.63 19.67 9.87
C PHE A 229 9.13 19.83 9.61
N GLY A 230 8.29 18.87 10.05
CA GLY A 230 6.83 19.01 9.97
C GLY A 230 6.30 20.14 10.87
N LYS A 231 6.89 20.32 12.05
CA LYS A 231 6.46 21.30 13.07
C LYS A 231 6.93 22.73 12.81
N LYS A 232 7.99 22.92 12.00
CA LYS A 232 8.55 24.25 11.70
C LYS A 232 7.65 25.07 10.78
N LYS A 233 7.03 24.45 9.76
CA LYS A 233 6.07 25.11 8.86
C LYS A 233 4.94 25.78 9.65
N LEU A 234 4.37 25.05 10.61
CA LEU A 234 3.33 25.54 11.53
C LEU A 234 3.76 26.74 12.39
N SER A 235 5.04 26.81 12.78
CA SER A 235 5.56 27.91 13.62
C SER A 235 5.93 29.17 12.81
N ALA A 236 6.39 29.00 11.56
CA ALA A 236 6.77 30.11 10.68
C ALA A 236 5.54 30.87 10.15
N GLU A 237 4.43 30.15 9.93
CA GLU A 237 3.15 30.72 9.55
C GLU A 237 2.44 31.46 10.70
N ARG A 238 2.85 31.19 11.95
CA ARG A 238 2.37 31.90 13.15
C ARG A 238 3.03 33.28 13.36
N ARG A 239 4.13 33.56 12.64
CA ARG A 239 4.87 34.85 12.72
C ARG A 239 4.52 35.83 11.58
N LYS A 240 3.62 35.44 10.68
CA LYS A 240 3.01 36.31 9.67
C LYS A 240 1.57 36.61 10.08
#